data_AF-A0A973CKR6-F1
#
_entry.id   AF-A0A973CKR6-F1
#
_cell.length_a   1.000
_cell.length_b   1.000
_cell.length_c   1.000
_cell.angle_alpha   90.00
_cell.angle_beta   90.00
_cell.angle_gamma   90.00
#
_symmetry.space_group_name_H-M   'P 1'
#
loop_
_entity.id
_entity.type
_entity.pdbx_description
1 polymer ?
#
loop_
_entity_poly.entity_id
_entity_poly.type
_entity_poly.pdbx_seq_one_letter_code
_entity_poly.pdbx_strand_id
1 'polypeptide(L)'
;MPKPLIKIIILFVFILNLGKLIAGEGLITVTFGNNKTCTYPNTLKLAGKTIHFDISALAKGTRLSRAVIRVPQKKIKFNTDFNLIAANQSNAKALKACGPDFKRLDALAICKAWLKDPAKNKGLLLKANNRNINTKHLVLELSFIGPVKEKIPSVSNLKISHREGQTFITWKEPNDIVAEDNPKFELWEKNILAAQKKRSLVYRVYRHNKPINATTISAAKLVREIPEALSCWNKLAIQTLEFPPGTKRSPLWPGKIKIDQVVTRYVIKEGEEAISRTTGLAVISAAKKGIRYYAVSIAINGKESIASFKKGKNASGPIKEVKMVFPQFVTFRKIIPKKNRLSKDPHINVRVAWLEPPYVTKPGPTQFYFCDYPKAAKGTQEKKAPFFLYLSQYGASSRNLGNPLWISTKAAMTQVSGIAFAESEDAFWAGQHQSVGTLRKHDEGIVINHGQRRIMASIAW
;
A
#
# COMPACT_ATOMS: atom_id res chain seq x y z
N MET A 1 -33.44 4.06 54.07
CA MET A 1 -32.26 3.70 53.28
C MET A 1 -32.68 2.72 52.18
N PRO A 2 -32.56 3.06 50.89
CA PRO A 2 -32.99 2.17 49.81
C PRO A 2 -31.93 1.09 49.52
N LYS A 3 -32.38 -0.16 49.37
CA LYS A 3 -31.54 -1.33 49.06
C LYS A 3 -30.97 -1.23 47.63
N PRO A 4 -29.71 -1.67 47.39
CA PRO A 4 -29.13 -1.64 46.05
C PRO A 4 -29.73 -2.74 45.17
N LEU A 5 -30.25 -2.34 44.01
CA LEU A 5 -30.75 -3.24 42.97
C LEU A 5 -29.56 -3.91 42.26
N ILE A 6 -29.35 -5.20 42.52
CA ILE A 6 -28.36 -6.02 41.80
C ILE A 6 -28.88 -6.25 40.37
N LYS A 7 -28.35 -5.52 39.39
CA LYS A 7 -28.59 -5.81 37.97
C LYS A 7 -27.77 -7.04 37.56
N ILE A 8 -28.44 -8.19 37.48
CA ILE A 8 -27.88 -9.39 36.86
C ILE A 8 -27.73 -9.13 35.36
N ILE A 9 -26.50 -8.91 34.89
CA ILE A 9 -26.18 -8.86 33.47
C ILE A 9 -26.08 -10.31 32.98
N ILE A 10 -27.15 -10.83 32.39
CA ILE A 10 -27.14 -12.12 31.68
C ILE A 10 -26.28 -11.94 30.42
N LEU A 11 -25.02 -12.36 30.49
CA LEU A 11 -24.11 -12.42 29.35
C LEU A 11 -24.53 -13.61 28.48
N PHE A 12 -25.42 -13.38 27.50
CA PHE A 12 -25.70 -14.35 26.45
C PHE A 12 -24.44 -14.56 25.61
N VAL A 13 -23.68 -15.61 25.94
CA VAL A 13 -22.59 -16.11 25.09
C VAL A 13 -23.25 -16.77 23.88
N PHE A 14 -23.45 -16.01 22.82
CA PHE A 14 -23.75 -16.57 21.50
C PHE A 14 -22.55 -17.42 21.07
N ILE A 15 -22.62 -18.72 21.32
CA ILE A 15 -21.75 -19.70 20.67
C ILE A 15 -22.16 -19.71 19.20
N LEU A 16 -21.57 -18.79 18.43
CA LEU A 16 -21.64 -18.80 16.98
C LEU A 16 -21.16 -20.19 16.54
N ASN A 17 -22.08 -20.97 15.98
CA ASN A 17 -21.84 -22.30 15.46
C ASN A 17 -20.92 -22.18 14.24
N LEU A 18 -19.62 -22.03 14.52
CA LEU A 18 -18.53 -22.04 13.54
C LEU A 18 -18.44 -23.49 13.06
N GLY A 19 -19.25 -23.83 12.06
CA GLY A 19 -19.21 -25.15 11.44
C GLY A 19 -17.77 -25.57 11.18
N LYS A 20 -17.42 -26.81 11.53
CA LYS A 20 -16.10 -27.38 11.27
C LYS A 20 -15.75 -27.16 9.79
N LEU A 21 -14.60 -26.56 9.52
CA LEU A 21 -14.09 -26.46 8.16
C LEU A 21 -13.88 -27.86 7.61
N ILE A 22 -14.32 -28.10 6.39
CA ILE A 22 -14.03 -29.34 5.68
C ILE A 22 -12.56 -29.30 5.26
N ALA A 23 -11.84 -30.41 5.40
CA ALA A 23 -10.46 -30.50 4.93
C ALA A 23 -10.38 -30.11 3.44
N GLY A 24 -9.47 -29.20 3.09
CA GLY A 24 -9.35 -28.66 1.72
C GLY A 24 -10.09 -27.35 1.48
N GLU A 25 -10.85 -26.85 2.45
CA GLU A 25 -11.39 -25.49 2.38
C GLU A 25 -10.33 -24.42 2.66
N GLY A 26 -10.45 -23.31 1.96
CA GLY A 26 -9.54 -22.18 2.05
C GLY A 26 -10.20 -20.86 1.69
N LEU A 27 -9.45 -19.77 1.82
CA LEU A 27 -9.91 -18.47 1.32
C LEU A 27 -9.88 -18.49 -0.20
N ILE A 28 -11.03 -18.26 -0.81
CA ILE A 28 -11.19 -18.06 -2.25
C ILE A 28 -11.60 -16.62 -2.48
N THR A 29 -10.93 -15.94 -3.41
CA THR A 29 -11.38 -14.67 -3.98
C THR A 29 -11.59 -14.85 -5.47
N VAL A 30 -12.75 -14.41 -5.96
CA VAL A 30 -13.12 -14.40 -7.37
C VAL A 30 -13.51 -12.98 -7.79
N THR A 31 -13.46 -12.73 -9.09
CA THR A 31 -13.75 -11.43 -9.68
C THR A 31 -14.81 -11.51 -10.76
N PHE A 32 -15.73 -10.56 -10.75
CA PHE A 32 -16.85 -10.38 -11.68
C PHE A 32 -16.70 -9.03 -12.38
N GLY A 33 -16.79 -9.00 -13.70
CA GLY A 33 -16.64 -7.81 -14.52
C GLY A 33 -16.48 -8.12 -15.99
N ASN A 34 -16.14 -7.12 -16.81
CA ASN A 34 -15.95 -7.30 -18.26
C ASN A 34 -14.47 -7.36 -18.68
N ASN A 35 -13.54 -7.31 -17.71
CA ASN A 35 -12.13 -7.52 -18.03
C ASN A 35 -11.88 -9.02 -18.25
N LYS A 36 -11.15 -9.38 -19.31
CA LYS A 36 -10.71 -10.76 -19.60
C LYS A 36 -9.94 -11.43 -18.47
N THR A 37 -9.37 -10.64 -17.55
CA THR A 37 -8.68 -11.17 -16.36
C THR A 37 -9.64 -11.51 -15.22
N CYS A 38 -10.94 -11.17 -15.30
CA CYS A 38 -11.90 -11.54 -14.27
C CYS A 38 -12.09 -13.07 -14.24
N THR A 39 -12.40 -13.61 -13.05
CA THR A 39 -12.75 -15.02 -12.89
C THR A 39 -14.00 -15.36 -13.70
N TYR A 40 -14.98 -14.46 -13.67
CA TYR A 40 -16.22 -14.53 -14.43
C TYR A 40 -16.33 -13.29 -15.32
N PRO A 41 -15.82 -13.34 -16.57
CA PRO A 41 -15.91 -12.23 -17.50
C PRO A 41 -17.35 -12.03 -18.01
N ASN A 42 -17.64 -10.87 -18.60
CA ASN A 42 -18.94 -10.50 -19.16
C ASN A 42 -20.11 -10.49 -18.16
N THR A 43 -19.80 -10.41 -16.86
CA THR A 43 -20.81 -10.39 -15.78
C THR A 43 -21.22 -8.98 -15.37
N LEU A 44 -20.58 -7.94 -15.92
CA LEU A 44 -20.95 -6.55 -15.68
C LEU A 44 -21.85 -6.02 -16.81
N LYS A 45 -23.08 -5.62 -16.49
CA LYS A 45 -24.01 -4.96 -17.43
C LYS A 45 -24.28 -3.52 -16.99
N LEU A 46 -24.32 -2.61 -17.96
CA LEU A 46 -24.69 -1.21 -17.75
C LEU A 46 -26.05 -0.96 -18.41
N ALA A 47 -27.03 -0.51 -17.62
CA ALA A 47 -28.36 -0.10 -18.09
C ALA A 47 -28.59 1.36 -17.64
N GLY A 48 -28.27 2.31 -18.52
CA GLY A 48 -28.25 3.73 -18.16
C GLY A 48 -27.27 4.02 -17.01
N LYS A 49 -27.77 4.49 -15.87
CA LYS A 49 -26.99 4.74 -14.65
C LYS A 49 -26.91 3.52 -13.71
N THR A 50 -27.56 2.42 -14.06
CA THR A 50 -27.58 1.21 -13.22
C THR A 50 -26.49 0.23 -13.66
N ILE A 51 -25.72 -0.23 -12.68
CA ILE A 51 -24.61 -1.17 -12.80
C ILE A 51 -25.07 -2.50 -12.23
N HIS A 52 -25.12 -3.54 -13.06
CA HIS A 52 -25.47 -4.90 -12.63
C HIS A 52 -24.22 -5.79 -12.67
N PHE A 53 -23.99 -6.52 -11.58
CA PHE A 53 -23.07 -7.64 -11.56
C PHE A 53 -23.86 -8.94 -11.47
N ASP A 54 -23.68 -9.82 -12.44
CA ASP A 54 -24.21 -11.18 -12.39
C ASP A 54 -23.29 -12.06 -11.54
N ILE A 55 -23.78 -12.45 -10.36
CA ILE A 55 -23.05 -13.31 -9.41
C ILE A 55 -23.61 -14.74 -9.35
N SER A 56 -24.42 -15.14 -10.34
CA SER A 56 -25.09 -16.45 -10.39
C SER A 56 -24.14 -17.64 -10.44
N ALA A 57 -22.88 -17.42 -10.84
CA ALA A 57 -21.84 -18.45 -10.83
C ALA A 57 -21.40 -18.89 -9.42
N LEU A 58 -21.80 -18.18 -8.36
CA LEU A 58 -21.57 -18.62 -6.98
C LEU A 58 -22.62 -19.65 -6.56
N ALA A 59 -22.17 -20.71 -5.90
CA ALA A 59 -23.07 -21.72 -5.36
C ALA A 59 -24.03 -21.14 -4.32
N LYS A 60 -25.27 -21.64 -4.30
CA LYS A 60 -26.26 -21.29 -3.27
C LYS A 60 -25.68 -21.59 -1.88
N GLY A 61 -25.86 -20.67 -0.94
CA GLY A 61 -25.32 -20.79 0.43
C GLY A 61 -23.87 -20.34 0.60
N THR A 62 -23.21 -19.83 -0.45
CA THR A 62 -21.86 -19.25 -0.34
C THR A 62 -21.79 -18.19 0.77
N ARG A 63 -20.90 -18.40 1.74
CA ARG A 63 -20.71 -17.50 2.89
C ARG A 63 -19.65 -16.44 2.58
N LEU A 64 -20.09 -15.29 2.08
CA LEU A 64 -19.19 -14.17 1.80
C LEU A 64 -18.56 -13.62 3.09
N SER A 65 -17.24 -13.47 3.08
CA SER A 65 -16.45 -12.78 4.10
C SER A 65 -16.05 -11.36 3.68
N ARG A 66 -15.87 -11.12 2.38
CA ARG A 66 -15.54 -9.81 1.81
C ARG A 66 -16.25 -9.62 0.46
N ALA A 67 -16.71 -8.40 0.19
CA ALA A 67 -17.09 -8.00 -1.15
C ALA A 67 -16.69 -6.55 -1.36
N VAL A 68 -15.92 -6.26 -2.42
CA VAL A 68 -15.48 -4.91 -2.74
C VAL A 68 -15.60 -4.62 -4.23
N ILE A 69 -15.97 -3.40 -4.57
CA ILE A 69 -15.95 -2.92 -5.96
C ILE A 69 -14.66 -2.14 -6.18
N ARG A 70 -13.84 -2.62 -7.12
CA ARG A 70 -12.65 -1.92 -7.61
C ARG A 70 -13.05 -0.93 -8.68
N VAL A 71 -12.65 0.32 -8.50
CA VAL A 71 -13.00 1.42 -9.38
C VAL A 71 -11.76 1.90 -10.13
N PRO A 72 -11.58 1.54 -11.41
CA PRO A 72 -10.44 2.00 -12.19
C PRO A 72 -10.56 3.50 -12.47
N GLN A 73 -9.56 4.25 -12.01
CA GLN A 73 -9.45 5.69 -12.23
C GLN A 73 -8.51 5.95 -13.42
N LYS A 74 -8.94 6.74 -14.41
CA LYS A 74 -8.14 7.11 -15.59
C LYS A 74 -7.00 8.06 -15.24
N LYS A 75 -7.24 9.00 -14.32
CA LYS A 75 -6.28 10.00 -13.84
C LYS A 75 -6.54 10.26 -12.35
N ILE A 76 -5.48 10.58 -11.61
CA ILE A 76 -5.59 11.09 -10.24
C ILE A 76 -6.02 12.55 -10.37
N LYS A 77 -7.27 12.88 -10.03
CA LYS A 77 -7.79 14.25 -10.01
C LYS A 77 -8.60 14.51 -8.74
N PHE A 78 -8.80 15.80 -8.47
CA PHE A 78 -9.74 16.28 -7.47
C PHE A 78 -11.17 15.83 -7.80
N ASN A 79 -11.98 15.72 -6.74
CA ASN A 79 -13.42 15.49 -6.77
C ASN A 79 -13.90 14.24 -7.54
N THR A 80 -13.50 13.05 -7.10
CA THR A 80 -14.12 11.81 -7.57
C THR A 80 -15.45 11.55 -6.87
N ASP A 81 -16.44 12.40 -7.13
CA ASP A 81 -17.82 12.12 -6.76
C ASP A 81 -18.28 10.87 -7.53
N PHE A 82 -18.12 9.72 -6.88
CA PHE A 82 -18.48 8.41 -7.40
C PHE A 82 -19.23 7.66 -6.33
N ASN A 83 -20.56 7.76 -6.43
CA ASN A 83 -21.47 7.21 -5.45
C ASN A 83 -22.27 6.08 -6.08
N LEU A 84 -22.07 4.88 -5.54
CA LEU A 84 -22.93 3.74 -5.83
C LEU A 84 -23.89 3.55 -4.67
N ILE A 85 -25.17 3.40 -4.97
CA ILE A 85 -26.22 3.04 -4.01
C ILE A 85 -27.03 1.86 -4.55
N ALA A 86 -27.82 1.18 -3.71
CA ALA A 86 -28.77 0.18 -4.19
C ALA A 86 -29.82 0.84 -5.11
N ALA A 87 -30.05 0.28 -6.30
CA ALA A 87 -30.86 0.97 -7.33
C ALA A 87 -32.35 1.11 -6.99
N ASN A 88 -32.89 0.25 -6.12
CA ASN A 88 -34.31 0.24 -5.74
C ASN A 88 -34.60 0.97 -4.42
N GLN A 89 -33.67 1.80 -3.95
CA GLN A 89 -33.79 2.50 -2.66
C GLN A 89 -33.40 3.97 -2.85
N SER A 90 -34.39 4.85 -3.01
CA SER A 90 -34.19 6.30 -3.16
C SER A 90 -33.30 6.89 -2.04
N ASN A 91 -33.49 6.37 -0.82
CA ASN A 91 -32.77 6.75 0.40
C ASN A 91 -31.60 5.82 0.77
N ALA A 92 -31.12 4.97 -0.16
CA ALA A 92 -29.95 4.15 0.12
C ALA A 92 -28.70 5.00 0.37
N LYS A 93 -27.95 4.61 1.41
CA LYS A 93 -26.63 5.17 1.70
C LYS A 93 -25.64 4.73 0.62
N ALA A 94 -24.73 5.64 0.26
CA ALA A 94 -23.62 5.33 -0.64
C ALA A 94 -22.75 4.21 -0.05
N LEU A 95 -22.23 3.33 -0.92
CA LEU A 95 -21.23 2.35 -0.53
C LEU A 95 -19.99 3.09 0.02
N LYS A 96 -19.45 2.59 1.14
CA LYS A 96 -18.34 3.24 1.83
C LYS A 96 -17.01 2.91 1.16
N ALA A 97 -16.13 3.91 1.05
CA ALA A 97 -14.75 3.67 0.60
C ALA A 97 -13.98 2.83 1.63
N CYS A 98 -13.28 1.79 1.15
CA CYS A 98 -12.49 0.88 1.97
C CYS A 98 -11.04 1.36 2.09
N GLY A 99 -10.59 1.59 3.33
CA GLY A 99 -9.19 1.87 3.61
C GLY A 99 -8.24 0.70 3.25
N PRO A 100 -6.93 0.92 3.32
CA PRO A 100 -6.32 2.18 3.73
C PRO A 100 -6.05 3.18 2.59
N ASP A 101 -6.12 2.75 1.33
CA ASP A 101 -5.93 3.63 0.17
C ASP A 101 -7.24 4.23 -0.37
N PHE A 102 -8.38 3.75 0.13
CA PHE A 102 -9.72 4.21 -0.22
C PHE A 102 -10.02 4.12 -1.72
N LYS A 103 -9.46 3.13 -2.43
CA LYS A 103 -9.68 2.92 -3.89
C LYS A 103 -10.77 1.90 -4.22
N ARG A 104 -11.50 1.42 -3.21
CA ARG A 104 -12.50 0.36 -3.33
C ARG A 104 -13.74 0.74 -2.55
N LEU A 105 -14.90 0.24 -2.96
CA LEU A 105 -16.16 0.43 -2.24
C LEU A 105 -16.58 -0.87 -1.56
N ASP A 106 -17.00 -0.81 -0.29
CA ASP A 106 -17.53 -1.97 0.45
C ASP A 106 -18.90 -2.34 -0.10
N ALA A 107 -19.02 -3.58 -0.60
CA ALA A 107 -20.26 -4.13 -1.15
C ALA A 107 -20.72 -5.38 -0.37
N LEU A 108 -20.17 -5.67 0.81
CA LEU A 108 -20.43 -6.94 1.52
C LEU A 108 -21.90 -7.14 1.84
N ALA A 109 -22.55 -6.12 2.40
CA ALA A 109 -23.95 -6.20 2.79
C ALA A 109 -24.87 -6.43 1.58
N ILE A 110 -24.66 -5.70 0.48
CA ILE A 110 -25.51 -5.80 -0.70
C ILE A 110 -25.31 -7.13 -1.44
N CYS A 111 -24.07 -7.60 -1.59
CA CYS A 111 -23.81 -8.89 -2.22
C CYS A 111 -24.33 -10.07 -1.39
N LYS A 112 -24.31 -9.99 -0.06
CA LYS A 112 -24.98 -10.98 0.81
C LYS A 112 -26.49 -11.01 0.57
N ALA A 113 -27.12 -9.85 0.40
CA ALA A 113 -28.54 -9.77 0.07
C ALA A 113 -28.85 -10.40 -1.29
N TRP A 114 -28.01 -10.14 -2.30
CA TRP A 114 -28.15 -10.76 -3.64
C TRP A 114 -27.97 -12.28 -3.63
N LEU A 115 -27.03 -12.81 -2.84
CA LEU A 115 -26.85 -14.27 -2.72
C LEU A 115 -27.99 -14.96 -1.98
N LYS A 116 -28.56 -14.28 -0.97
CA LYS A 116 -29.72 -14.81 -0.24
C LYS A 116 -30.96 -14.85 -1.12
N ASP A 117 -31.12 -13.83 -1.97
CA ASP A 117 -32.29 -13.65 -2.82
C ASP A 117 -31.86 -12.97 -4.14
N PRO A 118 -31.58 -13.76 -5.20
CA PRO A 118 -31.14 -13.22 -6.49
C PRO A 118 -32.10 -12.20 -7.10
N ALA A 119 -33.40 -12.27 -6.82
CA ALA A 119 -34.39 -11.31 -7.33
C ALA A 119 -34.19 -9.89 -6.75
N LYS A 120 -33.48 -9.76 -5.62
CA LYS A 120 -33.06 -8.47 -5.04
C LYS A 120 -31.87 -7.83 -5.75
N ASN A 121 -31.23 -8.52 -6.69
CA ASN A 121 -30.18 -7.91 -7.52
C ASN A 121 -30.78 -6.96 -8.58
N LYS A 122 -31.25 -5.81 -8.12
CA LYS A 122 -31.70 -4.70 -8.97
C LYS A 122 -30.52 -3.81 -9.44
N GLY A 123 -29.28 -4.24 -9.18
CA GLY A 123 -28.09 -3.47 -9.51
C GLY A 123 -27.78 -2.31 -8.55
N LEU A 124 -26.77 -1.54 -8.92
CA LEU A 124 -26.28 -0.36 -8.21
C LEU A 124 -26.50 0.88 -9.05
N LEU A 125 -27.19 1.88 -8.51
CA LEU A 125 -27.39 3.17 -9.20
C LEU A 125 -26.17 4.07 -8.97
N LEU A 126 -25.61 4.58 -10.07
CA LEU A 126 -24.58 5.60 -10.09
C LEU A 126 -25.20 6.99 -9.93
N LYS A 127 -25.12 7.56 -8.72
CA LYS A 127 -25.71 8.89 -8.42
C LYS A 127 -24.89 10.05 -8.99
N ALA A 128 -23.57 9.94 -9.04
CA ALA A 128 -22.68 10.95 -9.58
C ALA A 128 -21.71 10.31 -10.58
N ASN A 129 -21.69 10.81 -11.82
CA ASN A 129 -20.83 10.28 -12.86
C ASN A 129 -19.56 11.14 -12.99
N ASN A 130 -18.45 10.63 -12.45
CA ASN A 130 -17.16 11.21 -12.72
C ASN A 130 -16.59 10.70 -14.05
N ARG A 131 -16.37 11.59 -15.02
CA ARG A 131 -15.81 11.27 -16.35
C ARG A 131 -14.43 10.56 -16.28
N ASN A 132 -13.72 10.67 -15.16
CA ASN A 132 -12.44 10.01 -14.92
C ASN A 132 -12.56 8.55 -14.48
N ILE A 133 -13.77 8.05 -14.23
CA ILE A 133 -14.00 6.66 -13.85
C ILE A 133 -14.43 5.87 -15.07
N ASN A 134 -13.80 4.71 -15.25
CA ASN A 134 -14.16 3.81 -16.32
C ASN A 134 -15.18 2.79 -15.82
N THR A 135 -16.47 3.14 -15.86
CA THR A 135 -17.56 2.29 -15.37
C THR A 135 -17.67 0.96 -16.11
N LYS A 136 -17.21 0.89 -17.38
CA LYS A 136 -17.16 -0.36 -18.16
C LYS A 136 -16.13 -1.37 -17.65
N HIS A 137 -15.20 -0.95 -16.79
CA HIS A 137 -14.12 -1.78 -16.26
C HIS A 137 -14.20 -1.94 -14.74
N LEU A 138 -15.37 -1.66 -14.13
CA LEU A 138 -15.59 -1.98 -12.72
C LEU A 138 -15.40 -3.49 -12.50
N VAL A 139 -14.83 -3.84 -11.36
CA VAL A 139 -14.66 -5.24 -10.97
C VAL A 139 -15.25 -5.42 -9.58
N LEU A 140 -16.24 -6.31 -9.46
CA LEU A 140 -16.72 -6.79 -8.17
C LEU A 140 -15.83 -7.97 -7.75
N GLU A 141 -15.16 -7.81 -6.61
CA GLU A 141 -14.32 -8.85 -6.00
C GLU A 141 -15.04 -9.44 -4.80
N LEU A 142 -15.23 -10.76 -4.80
CA LEU A 142 -15.91 -11.49 -3.73
C LEU A 142 -14.96 -12.50 -3.11
N SER A 143 -14.86 -12.50 -1.77
CA SER A 143 -14.11 -13.50 -1.02
C SER A 143 -15.01 -14.31 -0.11
N PHE A 144 -14.77 -15.62 -0.03
CA PHE A 144 -15.49 -16.58 0.80
C PHE A 144 -14.58 -17.75 1.17
N ILE A 145 -15.04 -18.59 2.11
CA ILE A 145 -14.38 -19.86 2.42
C ILE A 145 -15.05 -20.96 1.60
N GLY A 146 -14.26 -21.80 0.94
CA GLY A 146 -14.76 -22.93 0.16
C GLY A 146 -13.64 -23.82 -0.37
N PRO A 147 -13.96 -24.86 -1.16
CA PRO A 147 -13.00 -25.84 -1.64
C PRO A 147 -12.00 -25.23 -2.64
N VAL A 148 -10.71 -25.30 -2.31
CA VAL A 148 -9.63 -24.75 -3.14
C VAL A 148 -9.36 -25.68 -4.33
N LYS A 149 -9.84 -25.29 -5.51
CA LYS A 149 -9.63 -26.03 -6.77
C LYS A 149 -8.32 -25.67 -7.47
N GLU A 150 -8.03 -24.37 -7.55
CA GLU A 150 -6.85 -23.85 -8.26
C GLU A 150 -5.72 -23.60 -7.26
N LYS A 151 -4.54 -24.19 -7.53
CA LYS A 151 -3.33 -23.99 -6.73
C LYS A 151 -2.59 -22.74 -7.19
N ILE A 152 -2.83 -21.62 -6.51
CA ILE A 152 -2.06 -20.40 -6.72
C ILE A 152 -0.72 -20.54 -5.97
N PRO A 153 0.42 -20.11 -6.56
CA PRO A 153 1.69 -20.06 -5.85
C PRO A 153 1.56 -19.32 -4.51
N SER A 154 2.30 -19.79 -3.51
CA SER A 154 2.33 -19.13 -2.20
C SER A 154 3.67 -18.45 -1.97
N VAL A 155 3.65 -17.38 -1.17
CA VAL A 155 4.89 -16.84 -0.61
C VAL A 155 5.43 -17.81 0.45
N SER A 156 6.72 -17.68 0.75
CA SER A 156 7.35 -18.48 1.81
C SER A 156 8.23 -17.60 2.70
N ASN A 157 8.72 -18.16 3.81
CA ASN A 157 9.64 -17.49 4.72
C ASN A 157 9.13 -16.11 5.19
N LEU A 158 7.85 -16.02 5.56
CA LEU A 158 7.27 -14.77 6.07
C LEU A 158 7.89 -14.42 7.43
N LYS A 159 8.67 -13.34 7.44
CA LYS A 159 9.29 -12.75 8.62
C LYS A 159 8.59 -11.44 8.95
N ILE A 160 8.45 -11.17 10.25
CA ILE A 160 7.95 -9.90 10.75
C ILE A 160 8.91 -9.37 11.81
N SER A 161 9.11 -8.07 11.81
CA SER A 161 9.80 -7.35 12.88
C SER A 161 9.10 -6.02 13.12
N HIS A 162 9.11 -5.55 14.35
CA HIS A 162 8.49 -4.28 14.73
C HIS A 162 9.49 -3.42 15.48
N ARG A 163 9.59 -2.14 15.09
CA ARG A 163 10.44 -1.14 15.74
C ARG A 163 9.91 0.25 15.41
N GLU A 164 10.01 1.17 16.37
CA GLU A 164 9.59 2.57 16.21
C GLU A 164 8.18 2.74 15.62
N GLY A 165 7.25 1.88 16.03
CA GLY A 165 5.86 1.92 15.55
C GLY A 165 5.64 1.45 14.12
N GLN A 166 6.66 0.97 13.43
CA GLN A 166 6.55 0.34 12.11
C GLN A 166 6.75 -1.16 12.19
N THR A 167 5.89 -1.90 11.49
CA THR A 167 6.01 -3.34 11.28
C THR A 167 6.55 -3.60 9.89
N PHE A 168 7.75 -4.17 9.82
CA PHE A 168 8.40 -4.63 8.61
C PHE A 168 8.02 -6.09 8.37
N ILE A 169 7.45 -6.36 7.20
CA ILE A 169 6.94 -7.66 6.82
C ILE A 169 7.68 -8.05 5.54
N THR A 170 8.45 -9.13 5.59
CA THR A 170 9.21 -9.63 4.45
C THR A 170 8.88 -11.08 4.16
N TRP A 171 8.91 -11.47 2.89
CA TRP A 171 8.64 -12.84 2.45
C TRP A 171 9.48 -13.17 1.22
N LYS A 172 9.72 -14.45 0.95
CA LYS A 172 10.28 -14.91 -0.32
C LYS A 172 9.20 -14.97 -1.39
N GLU A 173 9.39 -14.22 -2.45
CA GLU A 173 8.57 -14.21 -3.66
C GLU A 173 8.74 -15.52 -4.42
N PRO A 174 7.67 -16.02 -5.08
CA PRO A 174 7.75 -17.27 -5.83
C PRO A 174 8.53 -17.14 -7.15
N ASN A 175 8.75 -15.92 -7.67
CA ASN A 175 9.41 -15.70 -8.96
C ASN A 175 10.47 -14.60 -8.84
N ASP A 176 11.64 -14.83 -9.43
CA ASP A 176 12.68 -13.81 -9.63
C ASP A 176 12.51 -13.18 -11.02
N ILE A 177 11.72 -12.12 -11.11
CA ILE A 177 11.36 -11.52 -12.40
C ILE A 177 12.53 -10.76 -13.02
N VAL A 178 13.35 -10.14 -12.18
CA VAL A 178 14.42 -9.24 -12.61
C VAL A 178 15.70 -10.01 -12.91
N ALA A 179 15.99 -11.07 -12.14
CA ALA A 179 17.15 -11.95 -12.30
C ALA A 179 18.54 -11.28 -12.16
N GLU A 180 18.60 -9.99 -11.81
CA GLU A 180 19.83 -9.23 -11.57
C GLU A 180 19.70 -8.41 -10.28
N ASP A 181 20.82 -8.24 -9.56
CA ASP A 181 20.85 -7.50 -8.29
C ASP A 181 20.87 -5.98 -8.45
N ASN A 182 21.50 -5.50 -9.53
CA ASN A 182 21.68 -4.07 -9.83
C ASN A 182 21.28 -3.74 -11.27
N PRO A 183 20.06 -4.11 -11.72
CA PRO A 183 19.64 -3.93 -13.09
C PRO A 183 19.65 -2.44 -13.46
N LYS A 184 20.06 -2.15 -14.70
CA LYS A 184 19.71 -0.87 -15.32
C LYS A 184 18.19 -0.76 -15.46
N PHE A 185 17.67 0.47 -15.39
CA PHE A 185 16.24 0.75 -15.42
C PHE A 185 15.55 0.15 -16.63
N GLU A 186 16.18 0.20 -17.80
CA GLU A 186 15.62 -0.39 -19.03
C GLU A 186 15.36 -1.89 -18.93
N LEU A 187 16.33 -2.66 -18.40
CA LEU A 187 16.17 -4.11 -18.19
C LEU A 187 15.10 -4.41 -17.13
N TRP A 188 15.15 -3.67 -16.02
CA TRP A 188 14.16 -3.78 -14.95
C TRP A 188 12.74 -3.53 -15.47
N GLU A 189 12.52 -2.43 -16.19
CA GLU A 189 11.23 -2.07 -16.79
C GLU A 189 10.76 -3.14 -17.78
N LYS A 190 11.64 -3.58 -18.70
CA LYS A 190 11.33 -4.61 -19.70
C LYS A 190 10.80 -5.87 -19.03
N ASN A 191 11.49 -6.35 -18.00
CA ASN A 191 11.12 -7.57 -17.29
C ASN A 191 9.79 -7.42 -16.52
N ILE A 192 9.58 -6.27 -15.87
CA ILE A 192 8.34 -6.00 -15.13
C ILE A 192 7.14 -5.92 -16.09
N LEU A 193 7.27 -5.20 -17.20
CA LEU A 193 6.20 -5.07 -18.18
C LEU A 193 5.88 -6.42 -18.86
N ALA A 194 6.91 -7.23 -19.13
CA ALA A 194 6.72 -8.58 -19.65
C ALA A 194 5.94 -9.46 -18.66
N ALA A 195 6.26 -9.40 -17.36
CA ALA A 195 5.52 -10.12 -16.32
C ALA A 195 4.06 -9.62 -16.21
N GLN A 196 3.84 -8.30 -16.19
CA GLN A 196 2.51 -7.69 -16.12
C GLN A 196 1.63 -8.00 -17.33
N LYS A 197 2.23 -8.15 -18.52
CA LYS A 197 1.50 -8.58 -19.74
C LYS A 197 1.00 -10.02 -19.61
N LYS A 198 1.77 -10.90 -18.95
CA LYS A 198 1.39 -12.30 -18.73
C LYS A 198 0.28 -12.42 -17.67
N ARG A 199 0.35 -11.62 -16.61
CA ARG A 199 -0.61 -11.66 -15.50
C ARG A 199 -0.57 -10.40 -14.65
N SER A 200 -1.66 -10.12 -13.95
CA SER A 200 -1.67 -9.17 -12.85
C SER A 200 -1.46 -9.93 -11.53
N LEU A 201 -0.27 -9.86 -10.94
CA LEU A 201 -0.01 -10.42 -9.62
C LEU A 201 0.05 -9.30 -8.57
N VAL A 202 -0.62 -9.53 -7.44
CA VAL A 202 -0.69 -8.61 -6.29
C VAL A 202 -0.48 -9.41 -5.01
N TYR A 203 0.46 -8.99 -4.17
CA TYR A 203 0.57 -9.50 -2.81
C TYR A 203 -0.45 -8.81 -1.90
N ARG A 204 -1.17 -9.58 -1.10
CA ARG A 204 -2.15 -9.08 -0.13
C ARG A 204 -1.66 -9.35 1.28
N VAL A 205 -1.55 -8.29 2.07
CA VAL A 205 -1.11 -8.37 3.46
C VAL A 205 -2.32 -8.24 4.39
N TYR A 206 -2.52 -9.25 5.22
CA TYR A 206 -3.59 -9.32 6.21
C TYR A 206 -3.04 -9.10 7.61
N ARG A 207 -3.84 -8.47 8.47
CA ARG A 207 -3.54 -8.21 9.89
C ARG A 207 -4.72 -8.61 10.76
N HIS A 208 -4.45 -9.32 11.87
CA HIS A 208 -5.46 -9.73 12.85
C HIS A 208 -4.89 -9.64 14.27
N ASN A 209 -5.75 -9.61 15.29
CA ASN A 209 -5.38 -9.75 16.71
C ASN A 209 -5.33 -11.22 17.20
N LYS A 210 -5.52 -12.19 16.31
CA LYS A 210 -5.48 -13.64 16.58
C LYS A 210 -4.65 -14.30 15.46
N PRO A 211 -4.08 -15.51 15.67
CA PRO A 211 -3.40 -16.23 14.61
C PRO A 211 -4.24 -16.32 13.34
N ILE A 212 -3.66 -15.96 12.19
CA ILE A 212 -4.35 -16.01 10.91
C ILE A 212 -4.23 -17.43 10.33
N ASN A 213 -5.38 -18.07 10.12
CA ASN A 213 -5.54 -19.39 9.54
C ASN A 213 -6.81 -19.42 8.67
N ALA A 214 -7.20 -20.59 8.14
CA ALA A 214 -8.39 -20.72 7.29
C ALA A 214 -9.70 -20.29 7.99
N THR A 215 -9.79 -20.43 9.32
CA THR A 215 -10.98 -20.03 10.10
C THR A 215 -11.02 -18.54 10.41
N THR A 216 -9.86 -17.89 10.59
CA THR A 216 -9.76 -16.51 11.06
C THR A 216 -9.49 -15.49 9.95
N ILE A 217 -9.05 -15.93 8.77
CA ILE A 217 -8.74 -15.02 7.65
C ILE A 217 -9.94 -14.17 7.21
N SER A 218 -11.15 -14.71 7.30
CA SER A 218 -12.39 -14.01 6.97
C SER A 218 -12.63 -12.76 7.82
N ALA A 219 -12.09 -12.74 9.04
CA ALA A 219 -12.13 -11.60 9.97
C ALA A 219 -10.85 -10.75 9.94
N ALA A 220 -9.82 -11.17 9.22
CA ALA A 220 -8.57 -10.43 9.13
C ALA A 220 -8.73 -9.19 8.24
N LYS A 221 -8.11 -8.09 8.64
CA LYS A 221 -8.12 -6.85 7.87
C LYS A 221 -7.08 -6.93 6.75
N LEU A 222 -7.49 -6.73 5.50
CA LEU A 222 -6.57 -6.47 4.39
C LEU A 222 -5.94 -5.08 4.56
N VAL A 223 -4.67 -5.04 4.95
CA VAL A 223 -3.95 -3.78 5.27
C VAL A 223 -3.06 -3.29 4.14
N ARG A 224 -2.70 -4.13 3.18
CA ARG A 224 -1.91 -3.71 2.02
C ARG A 224 -2.18 -4.56 0.80
N GLU A 225 -2.14 -3.93 -0.36
CA GLU A 225 -1.97 -4.59 -1.65
C GLU A 225 -0.69 -4.06 -2.30
N ILE A 226 0.16 -4.96 -2.80
CA ILE A 226 1.49 -4.62 -3.32
C ILE A 226 1.60 -5.26 -4.70
N PRO A 227 1.67 -4.49 -5.79
CA PRO A 227 1.85 -5.05 -7.12
C PRO A 227 3.15 -5.86 -7.23
N GLU A 228 3.14 -6.90 -8.07
CA GLU A 228 4.31 -7.70 -8.42
C GLU A 228 5.47 -6.80 -8.89
N ALA A 229 6.68 -7.19 -8.51
CA ALA A 229 7.93 -6.51 -8.85
C ALA A 229 8.15 -5.09 -8.29
N LEU A 230 7.30 -4.62 -7.37
CA LEU A 230 7.47 -3.34 -6.66
C LEU A 230 7.79 -3.48 -5.17
N SER A 231 7.93 -4.71 -4.70
CA SER A 231 7.95 -5.01 -3.27
C SER A 231 9.31 -4.67 -2.64
N CYS A 232 10.44 -5.16 -3.17
CA CYS A 232 11.79 -4.80 -2.68
C CYS A 232 12.49 -3.68 -3.45
N TRP A 233 12.05 -3.40 -4.68
CA TRP A 233 12.70 -2.41 -5.54
C TRP A 233 12.29 -1.01 -5.13
N ASN A 234 13.26 -0.18 -4.76
CA ASN A 234 12.98 1.20 -4.45
C ASN A 234 12.87 2.03 -5.72
N LYS A 235 11.64 2.17 -6.22
CA LYS A 235 11.41 3.04 -7.36
C LYS A 235 11.74 4.51 -7.08
N LEU A 236 11.67 4.95 -5.82
CA LEU A 236 11.98 6.33 -5.44
C LEU A 236 13.47 6.68 -5.65
N ALA A 237 14.32 5.67 -5.82
CA ALA A 237 15.70 5.83 -6.25
C ALA A 237 15.84 6.48 -7.63
N ILE A 238 14.85 6.26 -8.50
CA ILE A 238 14.92 6.58 -9.92
C ILE A 238 14.80 8.09 -10.08
N GLN A 239 15.78 8.69 -10.75
CA GLN A 239 15.80 10.12 -10.97
C GLN A 239 14.82 10.48 -12.08
N THR A 240 13.84 11.31 -11.76
CA THR A 240 13.09 12.04 -12.79
C THR A 240 13.95 13.21 -13.25
N LEU A 241 14.16 13.29 -14.56
CA LEU A 241 14.92 14.36 -15.18
C LEU A 241 14.02 15.06 -16.19
N GLU A 242 14.05 16.39 -16.25
CA GLU A 242 13.16 17.13 -17.15
C GLU A 242 13.62 17.03 -18.62
N PHE A 243 14.91 17.24 -18.91
CA PHE A 243 15.40 17.37 -20.30
C PHE A 243 16.82 16.87 -20.66
N PRO A 244 17.47 15.88 -20.02
CA PRO A 244 18.76 15.41 -20.50
C PRO A 244 18.63 14.39 -21.66
N PRO A 245 19.66 14.32 -22.53
CA PRO A 245 19.78 13.26 -23.53
C PRO A 245 19.81 11.87 -22.86
N GLY A 246 19.32 10.85 -23.57
CA GLY A 246 19.27 9.47 -23.06
C GLY A 246 18.17 9.21 -22.02
N THR A 247 17.07 9.97 -22.09
CA THR A 247 15.89 9.73 -21.24
C THR A 247 14.71 9.13 -21.99
N LYS A 248 13.88 8.36 -21.28
CA LYS A 248 12.69 7.68 -21.83
C LYS A 248 11.48 7.91 -20.93
N ARG A 249 10.27 7.94 -21.52
CA ARG A 249 9.00 7.85 -20.78
C ARG A 249 8.70 6.39 -20.44
N SER A 250 8.36 6.14 -19.18
CA SER A 250 7.99 4.82 -18.68
C SER A 250 6.49 4.78 -18.37
N PRO A 251 5.77 3.69 -18.66
CA PRO A 251 4.43 3.48 -18.10
C PRO A 251 4.46 3.14 -16.60
N LEU A 252 5.62 2.77 -16.03
CA LEU A 252 5.78 2.41 -14.62
C LEU A 252 6.13 3.61 -13.72
N TRP A 253 6.41 4.78 -14.31
CA TRP A 253 6.94 5.94 -13.60
C TRP A 253 6.48 7.26 -14.24
N PRO A 254 6.13 8.29 -13.43
CA PRO A 254 5.80 9.60 -13.97
C PRO A 254 7.05 10.34 -14.49
N GLY A 255 6.95 10.97 -15.65
CA GLY A 255 8.03 11.80 -16.23
C GLY A 255 9.01 11.03 -17.11
N LYS A 256 10.17 11.64 -17.37
CA LYS A 256 11.27 11.04 -18.14
C LYS A 256 12.35 10.52 -17.18
N ILE A 257 12.93 9.37 -17.52
CA ILE A 257 13.90 8.64 -16.70
C ILE A 257 15.18 8.37 -17.48
N LYS A 258 16.32 8.40 -16.80
CA LYS A 258 17.60 7.99 -17.38
C LYS A 258 17.66 6.46 -17.53
N ILE A 259 17.82 5.96 -18.75
CA ILE A 259 17.71 4.52 -19.06
C ILE A 259 18.82 3.67 -18.43
N ASP A 260 20.01 4.25 -18.26
CA ASP A 260 21.20 3.58 -17.73
C ASP A 260 21.28 3.59 -16.19
N GLN A 261 20.28 4.15 -15.51
CA GLN A 261 20.28 4.24 -14.07
C GLN A 261 20.04 2.87 -13.43
N VAL A 262 20.87 2.51 -12.45
CA VAL A 262 20.68 1.31 -11.62
C VAL A 262 19.46 1.49 -10.70
N VAL A 263 18.56 0.51 -10.72
CA VAL A 263 17.45 0.40 -9.76
C VAL A 263 17.96 -0.32 -8.52
N THR A 264 17.72 0.25 -7.34
CA THR A 264 18.26 -0.27 -6.07
C THR A 264 17.16 -0.91 -5.24
N ARG A 265 17.56 -1.85 -4.37
CA ARG A 265 16.68 -2.52 -3.40
C ARG A 265 16.75 -1.82 -2.04
N TYR A 266 15.73 -1.99 -1.21
CA TYR A 266 15.72 -1.40 0.13
C TYR A 266 16.71 -2.08 1.09
N VAL A 267 17.35 -1.29 1.95
CA VAL A 267 18.17 -1.79 3.06
C VAL A 267 17.38 -1.61 4.35
N ILE A 268 16.80 -2.69 4.89
CA ILE A 268 15.87 -2.57 6.01
C ILE A 268 16.55 -2.33 7.36
N LYS A 269 17.83 -2.63 7.52
CA LYS A 269 18.55 -2.41 8.78
C LYS A 269 19.86 -1.70 8.48
N GLU A 270 20.20 -0.73 9.32
CA GLU A 270 21.41 0.06 9.16
C GLU A 270 22.65 -0.85 9.24
N GLY A 271 23.59 -0.66 8.30
CA GLY A 271 24.79 -1.48 8.18
C GLY A 271 24.61 -2.84 7.50
N GLU A 272 23.39 -3.29 7.21
CA GLU A 272 23.16 -4.54 6.47
C GLU A 272 23.14 -4.32 4.95
N GLU A 273 23.22 -5.43 4.20
CA GLU A 273 23.03 -5.42 2.76
C GLU A 273 21.58 -5.13 2.36
N ALA A 274 21.38 -4.76 1.10
CA ALA A 274 20.05 -4.62 0.56
C ALA A 274 19.32 -5.97 0.56
N ILE A 275 18.02 -5.97 0.82
CA ILE A 275 17.22 -7.19 0.81
C ILE A 275 17.33 -7.89 -0.56
N SER A 276 17.33 -9.23 -0.56
CA SER A 276 17.43 -10.02 -1.80
C SER A 276 16.34 -9.64 -2.81
N ARG A 277 16.65 -9.68 -4.11
CA ARG A 277 15.69 -9.41 -5.20
C ARG A 277 14.48 -10.34 -5.21
N THR A 278 14.59 -11.49 -4.55
CA THR A 278 13.49 -12.44 -4.36
C THR A 278 12.72 -12.22 -3.05
N THR A 279 12.97 -11.12 -2.34
CA THR A 279 12.25 -10.77 -1.12
C THR A 279 11.19 -9.73 -1.44
N GLY A 280 9.95 -9.95 -1.00
CA GLY A 280 8.93 -8.91 -0.96
C GLY A 280 8.98 -8.15 0.37
N LEU A 281 8.60 -6.87 0.34
CA LEU A 281 8.56 -6.01 1.53
C LEU A 281 7.22 -5.27 1.61
N ALA A 282 6.64 -5.28 2.80
CA ALA A 282 5.58 -4.38 3.22
C ALA A 282 5.97 -3.70 4.53
N VAL A 283 5.69 -2.41 4.63
CA VAL A 283 5.83 -1.66 5.89
C VAL A 283 4.45 -1.14 6.27
N ILE A 284 4.08 -1.38 7.53
CA ILE A 284 2.80 -0.97 8.11
C ILE A 284 3.07 -0.11 9.34
N SER A 285 2.47 1.08 9.39
CA SER A 285 2.52 1.91 10.59
C SER A 285 1.42 1.53 11.57
N ALA A 286 1.79 1.21 12.79
CA ALA A 286 0.85 0.78 13.81
C ALA A 286 0.08 1.98 14.38
N ALA A 287 -1.20 2.12 14.01
CA ALA A 287 -2.07 3.17 14.54
C ALA A 287 -2.43 3.00 16.03
N LYS A 288 -2.30 1.78 16.57
CA LYS A 288 -2.62 1.42 17.97
C LYS A 288 -1.65 0.34 18.44
N LYS A 289 -1.26 0.42 19.72
CA LYS A 289 -0.52 -0.65 20.39
C LYS A 289 -1.31 -1.97 20.42
N GLY A 290 -0.61 -3.10 20.47
CA GLY A 290 -1.21 -4.41 20.74
C GLY A 290 -0.52 -5.58 20.05
N ILE A 291 -0.98 -6.79 20.37
CA ILE A 291 -0.49 -8.03 19.75
C ILE A 291 -1.15 -8.21 18.38
N ARG A 292 -0.35 -8.51 17.36
CA ARG A 292 -0.81 -8.71 15.99
C ARG A 292 -0.20 -9.96 15.35
N TYR A 293 -0.95 -10.47 14.39
CA TYR A 293 -0.56 -11.54 13.49
C TYR A 293 -0.73 -11.05 12.07
N TYR A 294 0.16 -11.52 11.20
CA TYR A 294 0.23 -11.13 9.80
C TYR A 294 0.19 -12.34 8.91
N ALA A 295 -0.40 -12.18 7.74
CA ALA A 295 -0.37 -13.16 6.68
C ALA A 295 -0.20 -12.47 5.34
N VAL A 296 0.47 -13.15 4.41
CA VAL A 296 0.68 -12.66 3.05
C VAL A 296 0.19 -13.71 2.08
N SER A 297 -0.60 -13.27 1.11
CA SER A 297 -1.07 -14.12 0.02
C SER A 297 -0.76 -13.50 -1.33
N ILE A 298 -1.05 -14.27 -2.38
CA ILE A 298 -0.90 -13.84 -3.76
C ILE A 298 -2.28 -13.88 -4.41
N ALA A 299 -2.64 -12.78 -5.07
CA ALA A 299 -3.75 -12.74 -6.00
C ALA A 299 -3.21 -12.65 -7.44
N ILE A 300 -3.61 -13.57 -8.33
CA ILE A 300 -3.26 -13.58 -9.75
C ILE A 300 -4.52 -13.33 -10.57
N ASN A 301 -4.52 -12.28 -11.38
CA ASN A 301 -5.69 -11.84 -12.15
C ASN A 301 -6.94 -11.64 -11.26
N GLY A 302 -6.72 -11.15 -10.04
CA GLY A 302 -7.78 -10.95 -9.04
C GLY A 302 -8.26 -12.23 -8.35
N LYS A 303 -7.83 -13.42 -8.80
CA LYS A 303 -8.08 -14.69 -8.12
C LYS A 303 -7.12 -14.84 -6.94
N GLU A 304 -7.63 -15.30 -5.81
CA GLU A 304 -6.85 -15.66 -4.63
C GLU A 304 -7.36 -17.01 -4.14
N SER A 305 -6.47 -17.93 -3.79
CA SER A 305 -6.86 -19.28 -3.40
C SER A 305 -5.81 -19.82 -2.44
N ILE A 306 -6.21 -20.00 -1.18
CA ILE A 306 -5.28 -20.32 -0.09
C ILE A 306 -5.88 -21.43 0.76
N ALA A 307 -5.42 -22.66 0.53
CA ALA A 307 -5.88 -23.83 1.29
C ALA A 307 -5.53 -23.72 2.78
N SER A 308 -4.39 -23.12 3.13
CA SER A 308 -4.06 -22.82 4.53
C SER A 308 -3.00 -21.73 4.65
N PHE A 309 -3.11 -20.96 5.73
CA PHE A 309 -2.00 -20.15 6.23
C PHE A 309 -1.22 -20.97 7.26
N LYS A 310 0.07 -21.12 7.02
CA LYS A 310 1.00 -21.88 7.86
C LYS A 310 2.01 -20.92 8.47
N LYS A 311 2.18 -21.02 9.79
CA LYS A 311 3.17 -20.25 10.56
C LYS A 311 4.56 -20.44 9.96
N GLY A 312 5.31 -19.36 9.79
CA GLY A 312 6.67 -19.35 9.21
C GLY A 312 6.72 -19.50 7.69
N LYS A 313 5.59 -19.83 7.02
CA LYS A 313 5.50 -19.84 5.55
C LYS A 313 4.87 -18.56 5.07
N ASN A 314 3.56 -18.44 5.18
CA ASN A 314 2.75 -17.33 4.69
C ASN A 314 1.92 -16.66 5.81
N ALA A 315 2.08 -17.08 7.06
CA ALA A 315 1.60 -16.39 8.26
C ALA A 315 2.69 -16.31 9.33
N SER A 316 2.66 -15.25 10.13
CA SER A 316 3.64 -14.97 11.18
C SER A 316 3.02 -14.16 12.33
N GLY A 317 3.65 -14.21 13.50
CA GLY A 317 3.15 -13.66 14.75
C GLY A 317 3.23 -14.64 15.91
N PRO A 318 2.94 -14.18 17.15
CA PRO A 318 2.56 -12.80 17.49
C PRO A 318 3.71 -11.80 17.36
N ILE A 319 3.39 -10.53 17.10
CA ILE A 319 4.31 -9.39 17.26
C ILE A 319 3.65 -8.33 18.15
N LYS A 320 4.42 -7.76 19.08
CA LYS A 320 3.98 -6.65 19.92
C LYS A 320 4.20 -5.34 19.19
N GLU A 321 3.12 -4.69 18.77
CA GLU A 321 3.18 -3.38 18.15
C GLU A 321 3.08 -2.26 19.18
N VAL A 322 3.89 -1.23 19.01
CA VAL A 322 3.74 0.08 19.64
C VAL A 322 3.12 1.06 18.64
N LYS A 323 2.47 2.11 19.13
CA LYS A 323 1.87 3.12 18.25
C LYS A 323 2.99 3.92 17.57
N MET A 324 2.88 4.13 16.26
CA MET A 324 3.77 5.06 15.55
C MET A 324 3.52 6.49 16.02
N VAL A 325 4.58 7.13 16.52
CA VAL A 325 4.63 8.59 16.71
C VAL A 325 5.08 9.19 15.39
N PHE A 326 6.31 8.92 14.97
CA PHE A 326 6.86 9.22 13.65
C PHE A 326 7.55 7.96 13.09
N PRO A 327 7.46 7.67 11.77
CA PRO A 327 8.08 6.48 11.22
C PRO A 327 9.60 6.57 11.23
N GLN A 328 10.25 5.42 11.42
CA GLN A 328 11.70 5.33 11.31
C GLN A 328 12.16 5.58 9.88
N PHE A 329 13.24 6.36 9.74
CA PHE A 329 14.00 6.39 8.51
C PHE A 329 14.75 5.09 8.31
N VAL A 330 14.60 4.50 7.14
CA VAL A 330 15.26 3.28 6.73
C VAL A 330 16.34 3.65 5.73
N THR A 331 17.57 3.20 5.95
CA THR A 331 18.68 3.47 5.05
C THR A 331 18.29 3.04 3.64
N PHE A 332 18.40 3.96 2.70
CA PHE A 332 18.06 3.73 1.32
C PHE A 332 19.33 3.42 0.51
N ARG A 333 20.37 4.23 0.65
CA ARG A 333 21.68 3.95 0.05
C ARG A 333 22.80 4.75 0.71
N LYS A 334 24.02 4.23 0.58
CA LYS A 334 25.25 4.97 0.86
C LYS A 334 25.80 5.51 -0.46
N ILE A 335 25.85 6.83 -0.60
CA ILE A 335 26.51 7.47 -1.74
C ILE A 335 27.97 7.65 -1.35
N ILE A 336 28.85 7.12 -2.19
CA ILE A 336 30.28 7.42 -2.17
C ILE A 336 30.54 8.29 -3.41
N PRO A 337 30.59 9.62 -3.26
CA PRO A 337 30.95 10.51 -4.35
C PRO A 337 32.30 10.06 -4.94
N LYS A 338 32.41 10.05 -6.27
CA LYS A 338 33.72 9.92 -6.92
C LYS A 338 34.64 10.99 -6.32
N LYS A 339 35.86 10.62 -5.93
CA LYS A 339 36.85 11.52 -5.32
C LYS A 339 36.83 12.86 -6.06
N ASN A 340 36.26 13.88 -5.43
CA ASN A 340 36.32 15.24 -5.91
C ASN A 340 37.27 15.99 -4.97
N ARG A 341 38.02 16.97 -5.49
CA ARG A 341 39.13 17.65 -4.77
C ARG A 341 38.73 18.24 -3.40
N LEU A 342 37.44 18.44 -3.12
CA LEU A 342 36.91 19.19 -1.98
C LEU A 342 36.39 18.33 -0.81
N SER A 343 36.47 17.00 -0.86
CA SER A 343 35.95 16.18 0.25
C SER A 343 36.75 14.88 0.40
N LYS A 344 37.50 14.77 1.51
CA LYS A 344 38.30 13.58 1.80
C LYS A 344 37.46 12.33 2.12
N ASP A 345 36.19 12.48 2.51
CA ASP A 345 35.35 11.32 2.88
C ASP A 345 33.83 11.58 3.01
N PRO A 346 33.10 12.04 1.97
CA PRO A 346 31.66 12.33 2.12
C PRO A 346 30.83 11.06 1.88
N HIS A 347 30.84 10.12 2.81
CA HIS A 347 29.76 9.14 2.83
C HIS A 347 28.44 9.87 3.11
N ILE A 348 27.48 9.81 2.19
CA ILE A 348 26.14 10.33 2.41
C ILE A 348 25.21 9.15 2.57
N ASN A 349 24.60 9.04 3.74
CA ASN A 349 23.49 8.12 3.94
C ASN A 349 22.24 8.83 3.46
N VAL A 350 21.60 8.29 2.44
CA VAL A 350 20.24 8.70 2.08
C VAL A 350 19.31 7.67 2.70
N ARG A 351 18.35 8.11 3.50
CA ARG A 351 17.32 7.29 4.14
C ARG A 351 15.95 7.65 3.59
N VAL A 352 14.99 6.73 3.67
CA VAL A 352 13.58 6.94 3.26
C VAL A 352 12.64 6.53 4.38
N ALA A 353 11.50 7.20 4.49
CA ALA A 353 10.44 6.80 5.41
C ALA A 353 9.22 6.23 4.65
N TRP A 354 8.63 5.16 5.19
CA TRP A 354 7.29 4.73 4.81
C TRP A 354 6.28 5.49 5.63
N LEU A 355 5.49 6.32 4.95
CA LEU A 355 4.53 7.19 5.62
C LEU A 355 3.13 6.62 5.47
N GLU A 356 2.35 6.82 6.53
CA GLU A 356 0.93 6.56 6.60
C GLU A 356 0.22 7.79 7.18
N PRO A 357 -1.13 7.87 7.12
CA PRO A 357 -1.86 8.85 7.91
C PRO A 357 -1.37 8.87 9.37
N PRO A 358 -1.13 10.05 9.96
CA PRO A 358 -1.56 11.37 9.48
C PRO A 358 -0.53 12.13 8.60
N TYR A 359 0.59 11.51 8.22
CA TYR A 359 1.67 12.16 7.47
C TYR A 359 1.46 12.20 5.96
N VAL A 360 0.55 11.36 5.46
CA VAL A 360 0.15 11.30 4.05
C VAL A 360 -1.31 10.92 3.95
N THR A 361 -1.96 11.27 2.83
CA THR A 361 -3.33 10.87 2.55
C THR A 361 -3.48 9.37 2.33
N LYS A 362 -2.52 8.76 1.64
CA LYS A 362 -2.53 7.36 1.23
C LYS A 362 -1.24 6.70 1.70
N PRO A 363 -1.31 5.55 2.37
CA PRO A 363 -0.10 4.95 2.90
C PRO A 363 0.75 4.29 1.80
N GLY A 364 2.07 4.45 1.91
CA GLY A 364 3.04 3.95 0.93
C GLY A 364 4.44 4.52 1.17
N PRO A 365 5.47 4.04 0.44
CA PRO A 365 6.75 4.72 0.43
C PRO A 365 6.56 6.12 -0.15
N THR A 366 7.03 7.13 0.55
CA THR A 366 7.04 8.50 0.04
C THR A 366 8.44 8.95 -0.25
N GLN A 367 8.58 9.87 -1.20
CA GLN A 367 9.83 10.50 -1.55
C GLN A 367 10.20 11.56 -0.51
N PHE A 368 10.41 11.08 0.71
CA PHE A 368 10.84 11.84 1.85
C PHE A 368 12.18 11.28 2.29
N TYR A 369 13.23 12.06 2.05
CA TYR A 369 14.60 11.65 2.24
C TYR A 369 15.19 12.36 3.46
N PHE A 370 15.91 11.59 4.26
CA PHE A 370 16.82 12.12 5.27
C PHE A 370 18.24 11.87 4.81
N CYS A 371 19.07 12.89 4.90
CA CYS A 371 20.47 12.83 4.55
C CYS A 371 21.31 13.13 5.79
N ASP A 372 22.06 12.13 6.24
CA ASP A 372 23.07 12.30 7.27
C ASP A 372 24.48 12.12 6.71
N TYR A 373 25.38 12.92 7.26
CA TYR A 373 26.82 12.82 7.08
C TYR A 373 27.38 12.18 8.36
N PRO A 374 27.98 10.99 8.32
CA PRO A 374 28.43 10.28 9.52
C PRO A 374 29.42 11.06 10.40
N LYS A 375 30.16 12.01 9.80
CA LYS A 375 31.13 12.88 10.48
C LYS A 375 30.53 14.21 10.96
N ALA A 376 29.22 14.42 10.79
CA ALA A 376 28.57 15.62 11.27
C ALA A 376 28.52 15.66 12.79
N ALA A 377 28.75 16.85 13.35
CA ALA A 377 28.55 17.07 14.77
C ALA A 377 27.08 16.78 15.11
N LYS A 378 26.85 15.82 16.00
CA LYS A 378 25.51 15.58 16.54
C LYS A 378 25.18 16.70 17.50
N GLY A 379 23.96 17.24 17.40
CA GLY A 379 23.47 18.18 18.39
C GLY A 379 23.30 17.48 19.73
N THR A 380 23.46 18.23 20.83
CA THR A 380 23.03 17.82 22.17
C THR A 380 21.77 18.61 22.56
N GLN A 381 21.21 18.35 23.73
CA GLN A 381 20.09 19.16 24.24
C GLN A 381 20.52 20.62 24.47
N GLU A 382 21.78 20.83 24.87
CA GLU A 382 22.38 22.14 25.18
C GLU A 382 22.89 22.85 23.92
N LYS A 383 23.37 22.08 22.93
CA LYS A 383 23.93 22.61 21.67
C LYS A 383 23.25 21.96 20.47
N LYS A 384 22.20 22.62 19.97
CA LYS A 384 21.49 22.17 18.76
C LYS A 384 22.44 22.19 17.56
N ALA A 385 22.47 21.10 16.79
CA ALA A 385 23.11 21.11 15.50
C ALA A 385 22.23 21.85 14.49
N PRO A 386 22.83 22.56 13.52
CA PRO A 386 22.09 23.06 12.38
C PRO A 386 21.35 21.91 11.67
N PHE A 387 20.18 22.21 11.13
CA PHE A 387 19.38 21.28 10.34
C PHE A 387 19.05 21.92 8.99
N PHE A 388 19.33 21.21 7.90
CA PHE A 388 19.14 21.70 6.55
C PHE A 388 17.83 21.20 5.95
N LEU A 389 16.95 22.13 5.56
CA LEU A 389 15.75 21.81 4.82
C LEU A 389 15.97 22.10 3.34
N TYR A 390 15.96 21.05 2.51
CA TYR A 390 16.09 21.18 1.07
C TYR A 390 14.73 21.20 0.38
N LEU A 391 14.40 22.36 -0.20
CA LEU A 391 13.23 22.59 -1.02
C LEU A 391 13.73 22.80 -2.47
N SER A 392 13.09 22.16 -3.44
CA SER A 392 13.45 22.27 -4.86
C SER A 392 12.18 22.39 -5.69
N GLN A 393 12.13 23.37 -6.58
CA GLN A 393 11.02 23.63 -7.49
C GLN A 393 10.60 22.38 -8.28
N TYR A 394 11.58 21.55 -8.63
CA TYR A 394 11.39 20.32 -9.42
C TYR A 394 11.33 19.05 -8.60
N GLY A 395 11.21 19.19 -7.27
CA GLY A 395 11.38 18.11 -6.32
C GLY A 395 12.85 17.70 -6.16
N ALA A 396 13.18 17.21 -4.97
CA ALA A 396 14.45 16.57 -4.68
C ALA A 396 14.39 15.08 -5.05
N SER A 397 15.19 14.63 -6.00
CA SER A 397 15.51 13.20 -6.08
C SER A 397 16.59 12.86 -5.06
N SER A 398 16.60 11.62 -4.57
CA SER A 398 17.71 11.09 -3.77
C SER A 398 19.08 11.31 -4.43
N ARG A 399 19.13 11.42 -5.77
CA ARG A 399 20.34 11.65 -6.57
C ARG A 399 20.74 13.11 -6.64
N ASN A 400 19.80 14.05 -6.64
CA ASN A 400 20.09 15.48 -6.55
C ASN A 400 20.80 15.80 -5.23
N LEU A 401 20.40 15.13 -4.14
CA LEU A 401 21.06 15.24 -2.84
C LEU A 401 22.50 14.72 -2.85
N GLY A 402 22.83 13.80 -3.76
CA GLY A 402 24.19 13.32 -4.00
C GLY A 402 24.99 14.18 -4.99
N ASN A 403 24.40 15.18 -5.65
CA ASN A 403 25.05 15.91 -6.73
C ASN A 403 26.22 16.78 -6.21
N PRO A 404 27.41 16.68 -6.82
CA PRO A 404 28.57 17.54 -6.57
C PRO A 404 28.36 19.04 -6.79
N LEU A 405 27.44 19.51 -7.63
CA LEU A 405 27.31 20.94 -7.94
C LEU A 405 26.89 21.80 -6.73
N TRP A 406 26.42 21.17 -5.66
CA TRP A 406 26.11 21.82 -4.38
C TRP A 406 27.29 21.77 -3.39
N ILE A 407 28.51 21.44 -3.85
CA ILE A 407 29.74 21.30 -3.03
C ILE A 407 30.22 22.64 -2.44
N SER A 408 29.91 23.78 -3.06
CA SER A 408 30.32 25.09 -2.50
C SER A 408 29.68 25.37 -1.14
N THR A 409 28.43 24.94 -0.92
CA THR A 409 27.80 24.94 0.41
C THR A 409 28.30 23.81 1.32
N LYS A 410 28.89 22.73 0.78
CA LYS A 410 29.35 21.56 1.57
C LYS A 410 30.55 21.82 2.47
N ALA A 411 31.45 22.74 2.14
CA ALA A 411 32.56 23.06 3.06
C ALA A 411 32.02 23.56 4.42
N ALA A 412 30.95 24.36 4.41
CA ALA A 412 30.25 24.81 5.61
C ALA A 412 29.23 23.79 6.15
N MET A 413 28.69 22.91 5.30
CA MET A 413 27.60 21.97 5.66
C MET A 413 28.02 20.52 5.90
N THR A 414 29.30 20.17 5.87
CA THR A 414 29.79 18.81 6.19
C THR A 414 29.41 18.33 7.60
N GLN A 415 28.84 19.22 8.42
CA GLN A 415 28.36 18.94 9.77
C GLN A 415 26.83 19.01 9.96
N VAL A 416 26.04 18.95 8.90
CA VAL A 416 24.60 19.26 8.97
C VAL A 416 23.77 18.08 8.48
N SER A 417 22.83 17.60 9.30
CA SER A 417 21.79 16.66 8.83
C SER A 417 20.68 17.43 8.12
N GLY A 418 20.02 16.80 7.15
CA GLY A 418 18.95 17.48 6.44
C GLY A 418 17.87 16.57 5.90
N ILE A 419 16.75 17.19 5.52
CA ILE A 419 15.64 16.52 4.85
C ILE A 419 15.40 17.11 3.48
N ALA A 420 14.88 16.27 2.61
CA ALA A 420 14.56 16.62 1.25
C ALA A 420 13.29 15.90 0.81
N PHE A 421 12.51 16.55 -0.05
CA PHE A 421 11.25 16.00 -0.53
C PHE A 421 11.26 16.05 -2.05
N ALA A 422 10.76 15.00 -2.70
CA ALA A 422 10.59 15.03 -4.15
C ALA A 422 9.28 15.68 -4.60
N GLU A 423 8.44 16.10 -3.67
CA GLU A 423 7.27 16.90 -4.01
C GLU A 423 7.74 18.32 -4.38
N SER A 424 7.03 18.98 -5.30
CA SER A 424 7.35 20.35 -5.72
C SER A 424 7.22 21.32 -4.54
N GLU A 425 7.83 22.50 -4.68
CA GLU A 425 7.81 23.53 -3.63
C GLU A 425 6.38 23.88 -3.15
N ASP A 426 5.41 23.89 -4.07
CA ASP A 426 4.02 24.18 -3.75
C ASP A 426 3.41 23.17 -2.76
N ALA A 427 3.90 21.93 -2.74
CA ALA A 427 3.37 20.88 -1.88
C ALA A 427 3.74 21.05 -0.40
N PHE A 428 4.73 21.90 -0.07
CA PHE A 428 5.12 22.16 1.32
C PHE A 428 4.11 23.01 2.08
N TRP A 429 3.59 24.01 1.40
CA TRP A 429 2.71 25.01 1.98
C TRP A 429 1.25 24.74 1.63
N ALA A 430 0.99 23.98 0.56
CA ALA A 430 -0.36 23.56 0.22
C ALA A 430 -0.82 22.38 1.10
N GLY A 431 -1.92 22.61 1.82
CA GLY A 431 -2.69 21.52 2.39
C GLY A 431 -3.25 20.61 1.30
N GLN A 432 -3.25 19.30 1.52
CA GLN A 432 -3.90 18.34 0.65
C GLN A 432 -5.20 17.86 1.27
N HIS A 433 -6.28 17.92 0.50
CA HIS A 433 -7.55 17.34 0.91
C HIS A 433 -7.43 15.81 0.97
N GLN A 434 -7.85 15.20 2.08
CA GLN A 434 -7.77 13.76 2.29
C GLN A 434 -8.46 12.92 1.19
N SER A 435 -9.43 13.48 0.49
CA SER A 435 -10.12 12.76 -0.59
C SER A 435 -9.33 12.66 -1.90
N VAL A 436 -8.21 13.40 -2.05
CA VAL A 436 -7.44 13.46 -3.30
C VAL A 436 -6.93 12.09 -3.74
N GLY A 437 -7.39 11.66 -4.91
CA GLY A 437 -7.08 10.36 -5.49
C GLY A 437 -7.52 9.16 -4.64
N THR A 438 -8.60 9.32 -3.89
CA THR A 438 -9.34 8.25 -3.22
C THR A 438 -10.74 8.12 -3.84
N LEU A 439 -11.63 7.32 -3.27
CA LEU A 439 -13.08 7.33 -3.54
C LEU A 439 -13.88 7.96 -2.39
N ARG A 440 -13.21 8.58 -1.41
CA ARG A 440 -13.90 9.35 -0.38
C ARG A 440 -14.54 10.57 -1.01
N LYS A 441 -15.68 10.98 -0.47
CA LYS A 441 -16.33 12.22 -0.85
C LYS A 441 -15.54 13.43 -0.33
N HIS A 442 -15.80 14.60 -0.87
CA HIS A 442 -15.16 15.82 -0.40
C HIS A 442 -15.55 16.15 1.06
N ASP A 443 -16.82 16.00 1.42
CA ASP A 443 -17.34 16.23 2.78
C ASP A 443 -16.87 15.19 3.84
N GLU A 444 -16.30 14.06 3.41
CA GLU A 444 -15.72 13.04 4.29
C GLU A 444 -14.26 13.31 4.68
N GLY A 445 -13.64 14.33 4.09
CA GLY A 445 -12.23 14.64 4.30
C GLY A 445 -12.01 16.02 4.92
N ILE A 446 -10.75 16.26 5.28
CA ILE A 446 -10.27 17.58 5.68
C ILE A 446 -8.99 17.90 4.91
N VAL A 447 -8.66 19.18 4.81
CA VAL A 447 -7.38 19.64 4.28
C VAL A 447 -6.32 19.49 5.37
N ILE A 448 -5.21 18.82 5.06
CA ILE A 448 -4.07 18.65 5.98
C ILE A 448 -2.80 19.07 5.26
N ASN A 449 -2.00 19.92 5.89
CA ASN A 449 -0.62 20.16 5.46
C ASN A 449 0.29 18.98 5.87
N HIS A 450 0.31 17.96 5.02
CA HIS A 450 1.16 16.78 5.18
C HIS A 450 2.64 17.12 5.08
N GLY A 451 3.03 18.06 4.20
CA GLY A 451 4.41 18.55 4.05
C GLY A 451 4.96 19.09 5.36
N GLN A 452 4.32 20.11 5.91
CA GLN A 452 4.70 20.71 7.18
C GLN A 452 4.72 19.69 8.33
N ARG A 453 3.73 18.81 8.43
CA ARG A 453 3.70 17.76 9.47
C ARG A 453 4.90 16.82 9.39
N ARG A 454 5.32 16.45 8.18
CA ARG A 454 6.52 15.63 7.97
C ARG A 454 7.78 16.38 8.36
N ILE A 455 7.91 17.65 7.96
CA ILE A 455 9.05 18.50 8.33
C ILE A 455 9.18 18.57 9.85
N MET A 456 8.12 19.00 10.55
CA MET A 456 8.15 19.19 12.00
C MET A 456 8.45 17.90 12.73
N ALA A 457 7.84 16.78 12.31
CA ALA A 457 8.08 15.50 12.96
C ALA A 457 9.48 14.93 12.66
N SER A 458 10.12 15.36 11.57
CA SER A 458 11.51 14.97 11.24
C SER A 458 12.57 15.85 11.88
N ILE A 459 12.22 17.09 12.23
CA ILE A 459 13.06 17.96 13.07
C ILE A 459 13.05 17.44 14.52
N ALA A 460 11.93 16.89 14.96
CA ALA A 460 11.77 16.33 16.30
C ALA A 460 12.38 14.94 16.47
N TRP A 461 12.48 14.17 15.38
CA TRP A 461 13.18 12.89 15.32
C TRP A 461 14.69 13.13 15.23
#